data_AF-A0A954GPT4-F1
#
_entry.id   AF-A0A954GPT4-F1
#
_cell.length_a   1.000
_cell.length_b   1.000
_cell.length_c   1.000
_cell.angle_alpha   90.00
_cell.angle_beta   90.00
_cell.angle_gamma   90.00
#
_symmetry.space_group_name_H-M   'P 1'
#
loop_
_entity.id
_entity.type
_entity.pdbx_description
1 polymer ?
#
loop_
_entity_poly.entity_id
_entity_poly.type
_entity_poly.pdbx_seq_one_letter_code
_entity_poly.pdbx_strand_id
1 'polypeptide(L)'
;MLWQALAWIWASPTTLLALMLGGVSMLTGAKVRRVGHTVEFYGGLITWLLKRTPIGAAAMTLGHVIIGLDAEVLDRCREHEWVHVRQYERWGPLFLPAYLGCSLYLWLVGRDAYRENPFEVEAYESDRRRAQLESPCDGE
;
A
#
# COMPACT_ATOMS: atom_id res chain seq x y z
N MET A 1 -5.63 19.38 -12.63
CA MET A 1 -5.39 18.53 -13.80
C MET A 1 -3.90 18.32 -14.09
N LEU A 2 -3.09 19.38 -14.29
CA LEU A 2 -1.65 19.22 -14.58
C LEU A 2 -0.87 18.48 -13.46
N TRP A 3 -1.11 18.85 -12.20
CA TRP A 3 -0.45 18.22 -11.04
C TRP A 3 -0.74 16.73 -10.92
N GLN A 4 -1.99 16.31 -11.19
CA GLN A 4 -2.37 14.90 -11.16
C GLN A 4 -1.66 14.12 -12.26
N ALA A 5 -1.57 14.67 -13.47
CA ALA A 5 -0.84 14.02 -14.56
C ALA A 5 0.65 13.86 -14.23
N LEU A 6 1.27 14.87 -13.60
CA LEU A 6 2.66 14.77 -13.14
C LEU A 6 2.83 13.70 -12.07
N ALA A 7 1.94 13.65 -11.07
CA ALA A 7 1.96 12.60 -10.04
C ALA A 7 1.81 11.19 -10.63
N TRP A 8 0.94 11.04 -11.63
CA TRP A 8 0.74 9.78 -12.34
C TRP A 8 1.97 9.34 -13.12
N ILE A 9 2.58 10.25 -13.89
CA ILE A 9 3.83 9.97 -14.61
C ILE A 9 4.94 9.64 -13.61
N TRP A 10 5.02 10.38 -12.50
CA TRP A 10 6.02 10.19 -11.46
C TRP A 10 5.91 8.82 -10.79
N ALA A 11 4.71 8.37 -10.45
CA ALA A 11 4.47 7.04 -9.90
C ALA A 11 4.36 5.92 -10.96
N SER A 12 4.38 6.26 -12.26
CA SER A 12 4.17 5.28 -13.34
C SER A 12 5.20 4.15 -13.38
N PRO A 13 6.50 4.34 -13.08
CA PRO A 13 7.46 3.23 -13.18
C PRO A 13 7.13 2.10 -12.20
N THR A 14 6.81 2.45 -10.95
CA THR A 14 6.44 1.46 -9.93
C THR A 14 5.05 0.88 -10.18
N THR A 15 4.12 1.70 -10.67
CA THR A 15 2.79 1.25 -11.10
C THR A 15 2.90 0.20 -12.22
N LEU A 16 3.73 0.43 -13.24
CA LEU A 16 3.91 -0.48 -14.37
C LEU A 16 4.51 -1.81 -13.94
N LEU A 17 5.53 -1.79 -13.07
CA LEU A 17 6.11 -3.02 -12.51
C LEU A 17 5.06 -3.84 -11.74
N ALA A 18 4.24 -3.17 -10.94
CA ALA A 18 3.18 -3.83 -10.18
C ALA A 18 2.06 -4.35 -11.09
N LEU A 19 1.71 -3.64 -12.17
CA LEU A 19 0.77 -4.14 -13.19
C LEU A 19 1.31 -5.36 -13.92
N MET A 20 2.60 -5.41 -14.25
CA MET A 20 3.24 -6.58 -14.85
C MET A 20 3.16 -7.79 -13.88
N LEU A 21 3.52 -7.59 -12.61
CA LEU A 21 3.40 -8.62 -11.59
C LEU A 21 1.94 -9.09 -11.42
N GLY A 22 1.00 -8.15 -11.35
CA GLY A 22 -0.44 -8.42 -11.30
C GLY A 22 -0.90 -9.23 -12.50
N GLY A 23 -0.52 -8.85 -13.72
CA GLY A 23 -0.84 -9.57 -14.95
C GLY A 23 -0.30 -11.00 -14.97
N VAL A 24 0.96 -11.20 -14.55
CA VAL A 24 1.53 -12.56 -14.40
C VAL A 24 0.76 -13.35 -13.34
N SER A 25 0.38 -12.72 -12.23
CA SER A 25 -0.36 -13.40 -11.16
C SER A 25 -1.75 -13.86 -11.60
N MET A 26 -2.37 -13.21 -12.60
CA MET A 26 -3.65 -13.67 -13.16
C MET A 26 -3.54 -15.05 -13.80
N LEU A 27 -2.37 -15.44 -14.34
CA LEU A 27 -2.12 -16.78 -14.87
C LEU A 27 -2.19 -17.87 -13.79
N THR A 28 -2.03 -17.47 -12.52
CA THR A 28 -2.10 -18.36 -11.35
C THR A 28 -3.43 -18.24 -10.59
N GLY A 29 -4.44 -17.60 -11.20
CA GLY A 29 -5.78 -17.44 -10.63
C GLY A 29 -5.97 -16.21 -9.75
N ALA A 30 -5.06 -15.22 -9.82
CA ALA A 30 -5.31 -13.93 -9.18
C ALA A 30 -6.49 -13.21 -9.84
N LYS A 31 -7.26 -12.48 -9.03
CA LYS A 31 -8.36 -11.62 -9.45
C LYS A 31 -7.91 -10.17 -9.41
N VAL A 32 -8.55 -9.35 -10.25
CA VAL A 32 -8.29 -7.92 -10.35
C VAL A 32 -9.60 -7.16 -10.20
N ARG A 33 -9.57 -6.02 -9.50
CA ARG A 33 -10.66 -5.05 -9.49
C ARG A 33 -10.10 -3.63 -9.53
N ARG A 34 -10.91 -2.69 -10.02
CA ARG A 34 -10.60 -1.26 -9.97
C ARG A 34 -11.38 -0.62 -8.85
N VAL A 35 -10.71 0.15 -7.99
CA VAL A 35 -11.35 0.89 -6.90
C VAL A 35 -10.86 2.34 -6.94
N GLY A 36 -11.76 3.28 -7.23
CA GLY A 36 -11.37 4.68 -7.44
C GLY A 36 -10.33 4.82 -8.56
N HIS A 37 -9.14 5.31 -8.20
CA HIS A 37 -8.00 5.51 -9.09
C HIS A 37 -6.93 4.41 -8.99
N THR A 38 -7.15 3.38 -8.17
CA THR A 38 -6.22 2.26 -7.99
C THR A 38 -6.70 0.99 -8.68
N VAL A 39 -5.75 0.09 -8.93
CA VAL A 39 -6.01 -1.28 -9.39
C VAL A 39 -5.60 -2.23 -8.28
N GLU A 40 -6.50 -3.09 -7.84
CA GLU A 40 -6.26 -4.03 -6.76
C GLU A 40 -6.17 -5.47 -7.30
N PHE A 41 -5.09 -6.18 -6.99
CA PHE A 41 -4.91 -7.61 -7.29
C PHE A 41 -4.90 -8.45 -6.02
N TYR A 42 -5.51 -9.63 -6.07
CA TYR A 42 -5.50 -10.57 -4.93
C TYR A 42 -5.64 -12.02 -5.40
N GLY A 43 -5.19 -12.97 -4.58
CA GLY A 43 -5.20 -14.41 -4.93
C GLY A 43 -3.97 -14.88 -5.71
N GLY A 44 -3.90 -16.17 -6.00
CA GLY A 44 -2.83 -16.78 -6.79
C GLY A 44 -1.42 -16.48 -6.26
N LEU A 45 -0.52 -16.11 -7.17
CA LEU A 45 0.87 -15.75 -6.88
C LEU A 45 0.99 -14.56 -5.90
N ILE A 46 0.05 -13.62 -5.90
CA ILE A 46 0.06 -12.48 -4.97
C ILE A 46 -0.03 -12.97 -3.53
N THR A 47 -0.99 -13.84 -3.23
CA THR A 47 -1.14 -14.42 -1.88
C THR A 47 0.09 -15.23 -1.47
N TRP A 48 0.71 -15.94 -2.42
CA TRP A 48 1.93 -16.70 -2.18
C TRP A 48 3.15 -15.81 -1.86
N LEU A 49 3.28 -14.66 -2.53
CA LEU A 49 4.35 -13.68 -2.31
C LEU A 49 4.18 -12.98 -0.96
N LEU A 50 2.97 -12.47 -0.68
CA LEU A 50 2.68 -11.74 0.55
C LEU A 50 2.94 -12.58 1.81
N LYS A 51 2.56 -13.86 1.80
CA LYS A 51 2.84 -14.81 2.90
C LYS A 51 4.33 -15.10 3.13
N ARG A 52 5.21 -14.76 2.17
CA ARG A 52 6.67 -14.93 2.30
C ARG A 52 7.40 -13.66 2.68
N THR A 53 6.70 -12.54 2.78
CA THR A 53 7.33 -11.31 3.26
C THR A 53 7.71 -11.46 4.73
N PRO A 54 8.89 -10.98 5.16
CA PRO A 54 9.36 -11.12 6.54
C PRO A 54 8.48 -10.37 7.55
N ILE A 55 7.70 -9.39 7.08
CA ILE A 55 6.78 -8.59 7.88
C ILE A 55 5.35 -9.18 7.93
N GLY A 56 5.06 -10.24 7.18
CA GLY A 56 3.72 -10.84 7.13
C GLY A 56 2.66 -9.89 6.57
N ALA A 57 3.02 -9.09 5.56
CA ALA A 57 2.13 -8.08 4.98
C ALA A 57 0.84 -8.70 4.42
N ALA A 58 -0.30 -8.17 4.85
CA ALA A 58 -1.61 -8.60 4.37
C ALA A 58 -2.00 -7.89 3.05
N ALA A 59 -1.53 -6.66 2.87
CA ALA A 59 -1.61 -5.89 1.65
C ALA A 59 -0.33 -5.08 1.45
N MET A 60 -0.10 -4.59 0.23
CA MET A 60 1.02 -3.73 -0.12
C MET A 60 0.68 -2.87 -1.33
N THR A 61 1.08 -1.61 -1.29
CA THR A 61 0.94 -0.67 -2.39
C THR A 61 2.24 -0.51 -3.17
N LEU A 62 2.12 -0.45 -4.50
CA LEU A 62 3.20 -0.13 -5.43
C LEU A 62 2.67 0.83 -6.50
N GLY A 63 2.93 2.13 -6.32
CA GLY A 63 2.36 3.16 -7.18
C GLY A 63 0.84 3.21 -7.03
N HIS A 64 0.11 3.02 -8.14
CA HIS A 64 -1.36 2.96 -8.16
C HIS A 64 -1.92 1.53 -8.09
N VAL A 65 -1.07 0.53 -7.87
CA VAL A 65 -1.49 -0.87 -7.72
C VAL A 65 -1.41 -1.28 -6.26
N ILE A 66 -2.46 -1.92 -5.77
CA ILE A 66 -2.50 -2.51 -4.43
C ILE A 66 -2.59 -4.02 -4.60
N ILE A 67 -1.75 -4.76 -3.90
CA ILE A 67 -1.79 -6.22 -3.88
C ILE A 67 -2.23 -6.68 -2.49
N GLY A 68 -3.08 -7.70 -2.40
CA GLY A 68 -3.59 -8.20 -1.11
C GLY A 68 -3.80 -9.70 -1.08
N LEU A 69 -3.90 -10.27 0.12
CA LEU A 69 -4.14 -11.70 0.30
C LEU A 69 -5.47 -12.14 -0.31
N ASP A 70 -6.52 -11.35 -0.08
CA ASP A 70 -7.89 -11.54 -0.58
C ASP A 70 -8.65 -10.20 -0.63
N ALA A 71 -9.90 -10.22 -1.10
CA ALA A 71 -10.72 -9.03 -1.25
C ALA A 71 -11.11 -8.38 0.09
N GLU A 72 -11.31 -9.17 1.15
CA GLU A 72 -11.72 -8.68 2.46
C GLU A 72 -10.58 -7.92 3.14
N VAL A 73 -9.36 -8.46 3.04
CA VAL A 73 -8.14 -7.78 3.48
C VAL A 73 -7.95 -6.45 2.76
N LEU A 74 -8.14 -6.42 1.43
CA LEU A 74 -8.08 -5.18 0.66
C LEU A 74 -9.14 -4.16 1.09
N ASP A 75 -10.36 -4.60 1.42
CA ASP A 75 -11.43 -3.71 1.89
C ASP A 75 -11.10 -3.11 3.28
N ARG A 76 -10.49 -3.91 4.16
CA ARG A 76 -10.06 -3.47 5.49
C ARG A 76 -8.89 -2.50 5.45
N CYS A 77 -7.87 -2.81 4.64
CA CYS A 77 -6.63 -2.03 4.56
C CYS A 77 -6.71 -0.84 3.58
N ARG A 78 -7.85 -0.61 2.91
CA ARG A 78 -7.93 0.37 1.82
C ARG A 78 -7.43 1.76 2.17
N GLU A 79 -7.88 2.33 3.29
CA GLU A 79 -7.50 3.70 3.67
C GLU A 79 -5.99 3.80 3.95
N HIS A 80 -5.44 2.79 4.64
CA HIS A 80 -4.00 2.62 4.84
C HIS A 80 -3.24 2.61 3.51
N GLU A 81 -3.64 1.73 2.58
CA GLU A 81 -2.97 1.58 1.29
C GLU A 81 -3.09 2.85 0.43
N TRP A 82 -4.21 3.58 0.50
CA TRP A 82 -4.36 4.87 -0.16
C TRP A 82 -3.42 5.96 0.38
N VAL A 83 -2.96 5.87 1.63
CA VAL A 83 -1.86 6.73 2.12
C VAL A 83 -0.58 6.42 1.35
N HIS A 84 -0.24 5.15 1.16
CA HIS A 84 0.93 4.76 0.38
C HIS A 84 0.82 5.16 -1.10
N VAL A 85 -0.38 5.13 -1.69
CA VAL A 85 -0.59 5.67 -3.05
C VAL A 85 -0.21 7.15 -3.10
N ARG A 86 -0.70 7.95 -2.14
CA ARG A 86 -0.36 9.38 -2.06
C ARG A 86 1.13 9.62 -1.79
N GLN A 87 1.78 8.73 -1.03
CA GLN A 87 3.22 8.78 -0.83
C GLN A 87 3.97 8.50 -2.14
N TYR A 88 3.53 7.52 -2.94
CA TYR A 88 4.06 7.30 -4.28
C TYR A 88 3.80 8.47 -5.23
N GLU A 89 2.64 9.13 -5.16
CA GLU A 89 2.37 10.34 -5.94
C GLU A 89 3.32 11.50 -5.57
N ARG A 90 3.76 11.58 -4.31
CA ARG A 90 4.69 12.61 -3.82
C ARG A 90 6.15 12.27 -4.10
N TRP A 91 6.56 11.03 -3.87
CA TRP A 91 7.95 10.59 -3.88
C TRP A 91 8.34 9.77 -5.11
N GLY A 92 7.36 9.23 -5.83
CA GLY A 92 7.57 8.43 -7.04
C GLY A 92 8.48 7.24 -6.75
N PRO A 93 9.47 6.94 -7.61
CA PRO A 93 10.39 5.84 -7.38
C PRO A 93 11.27 6.02 -6.13
N LEU A 94 11.43 7.25 -5.63
CA LEU A 94 12.23 7.53 -4.41
C LEU A 94 11.53 7.11 -3.12
N PHE A 95 10.23 6.78 -3.18
CA PHE A 95 9.50 6.32 -2.00
C PHE A 95 10.14 5.06 -1.38
N LEU A 96 10.45 4.06 -2.20
CA LEU A 96 11.04 2.80 -1.74
C LEU A 96 12.40 3.01 -1.05
N PRO A 97 13.38 3.71 -1.66
CA PRO A 97 14.63 4.07 -0.98
C PRO A 97 14.41 4.86 0.32
N ALA A 98 13.50 5.82 0.33
CA ALA A 98 13.22 6.62 1.52
C ALA A 98 12.64 5.76 2.65
N TYR A 99 11.66 4.90 2.34
CA TYR A 99 11.05 3.96 3.27
C TYR A 99 12.11 3.04 3.88
N LEU A 100 12.93 2.39 3.03
CA LEU A 100 13.98 1.48 3.48
C LEU A 100 15.07 2.21 4.27
N GLY A 101 15.41 3.44 3.91
CA GLY A 101 16.35 4.29 4.64
C GLY A 101 15.85 4.61 6.06
N CYS A 102 14.57 4.97 6.21
CA CYS A 102 13.95 5.19 7.52
C CYS A 102 13.93 3.90 8.35
N SER A 103 13.51 2.77 7.76
CA SER A 103 13.52 1.47 8.43
C SER A 103 14.93 1.04 8.86
N LEU A 104 15.94 1.24 8.01
CA LEU A 104 17.32 0.93 8.33
C LEU A 104 17.85 1.80 9.47
N TYR A 105 17.59 3.12 9.43
CA TYR A 105 17.98 4.02 10.51
C TYR A 105 17.35 3.59 11.85
N LEU A 106 16.04 3.32 11.86
CA LEU A 106 15.33 2.86 13.05
C LEU A 106 15.90 1.54 13.59
N TRP A 107 16.18 0.58 12.71
CA TRP A 107 16.81 -0.67 13.08
C TRP A 107 18.20 -0.46 13.72
N LEU A 108 19.03 0.41 13.13
CA LEU A 108 20.38 0.71 13.62
C LEU A 108 20.37 1.36 15.02
N VAL A 109 19.31 2.11 15.36
CA VAL A 109 19.13 2.70 16.69
C VAL A 109 18.31 1.82 17.65
N GLY A 110 18.03 0.57 17.28
CA GLY A 110 17.34 -0.41 18.12
C GLY A 110 15.83 -0.19 18.27
N ARG A 111 15.20 0.54 17.33
CA ARG A 111 13.75 0.80 17.29
C ARG A 111 13.02 -0.15 16.33
N ASP A 112 11.69 -0.16 16.41
CA ASP A 112 10.87 -0.96 15.50
C ASP A 112 10.91 -0.34 14.09
N ALA A 113 11.64 -0.99 13.19
CA ALA A 113 11.88 -0.55 11.81
C ALA A 113 10.61 -0.42 10.94
N TYR A 114 9.50 -1.01 11.38
CA TYR A 114 8.23 -0.99 10.68
C TYR A 114 7.23 -0.07 11.39
N ARG A 115 6.87 -0.36 12.66
CA ARG A 115 5.81 0.38 13.37
C ARG A 115 6.14 1.85 13.63
N GLU A 116 7.43 2.17 13.72
CA GLU A 116 7.91 3.53 13.98
C GLU A 116 8.38 4.24 12.70
N ASN A 117 8.25 3.59 11.54
CA ASN A 117 8.56 4.22 10.25
C ASN A 117 7.57 5.36 10.00
N PRO A 118 8.02 6.60 9.73
CA PRO A 118 7.12 7.75 9.50
C PRO A 118 6.06 7.51 8.43
N PHE A 119 6.38 6.73 7.39
CA PHE A 119 5.43 6.39 6.33
C PHE A 119 4.31 5.47 6.81
N GLU A 120 4.63 4.52 7.70
CA GLU A 120 3.66 3.63 8.35
C GLU A 120 2.84 4.39 9.38
N VAL A 121 3.46 5.28 10.17
CA VAL A 121 2.74 6.12 11.14
C VAL A 121 1.67 6.96 10.44
N GLU A 122 2.01 7.62 9.33
CA GLU A 122 1.04 8.37 8.51
C GLU A 122 -0.10 7.46 8.01
N ALA A 123 0.21 6.22 7.64
CA ALA A 123 -0.77 5.26 7.16
C ALA A 123 -1.73 4.81 8.28
N TYR A 124 -1.21 4.43 9.44
CA TYR A 124 -2.00 4.04 10.62
C TYR A 124 -2.85 5.19 11.19
N GLU A 125 -2.43 6.44 11.03
CA GLU A 125 -3.27 7.60 11.40
C GLU A 125 -4.56 7.68 10.58
N SER A 126 -4.55 7.18 9.33
CA SER A 126 -5.77 7.12 8.52
C SER A 126 -6.72 6.03 9.02
N ASP A 127 -6.20 4.86 9.40
CA ASP A 127 -6.99 3.77 9.98
C ASP A 127 -7.66 4.19 11.29
N ARG A 128 -6.91 4.88 12.17
CA ARG A 128 -7.43 5.41 13.43
C ARG A 128 -8.57 6.42 13.21
N ARG A 129 -8.41 7.33 12.26
CA ARG A 129 -9.46 8.30 11.91
C ARG A 129 -10.71 7.62 11.37
N ARG A 130 -10.55 6.59 10.53
CA ARG A 130 -11.68 5.80 10.03
C ARG A 130 -12.43 5.12 11.17
N ALA A 131 -11.72 4.46 12.09
CA ALA A 131 -12.34 3.79 13.24
C ALA A 131 -13.11 4.78 14.15
N GLN A 132 -12.63 6.01 14.31
CA GLN A 132 -13.33 7.06 15.05
C GLN A 132 -14.63 7.50 14.38
N LEU A 133 -14.66 7.59 13.04
CA LEU A 133 -15.86 7.94 12.28
C LEU A 133 -16.90 6.81 12.24
N GLU A 134 -16.45 5.56 12.30
CA GLU A 134 -17.31 4.36 12.35
C GLU A 134 -17.79 4.03 13.78
N SER A 135 -17.21 4.66 14.80
CA SER A 135 -17.71 4.56 16.17
C SER A 135 -19.06 5.31 16.26
N PRO A 136 -20.12 4.70 16.81
CA PRO A 136 -21.39 5.39 16.99
C PRO A 136 -21.17 6.72 17.71
N CYS A 137 -21.87 7.77 17.31
CA CYS A 137 -22.07 8.90 18.23
C CYS A 137 -22.77 8.33 19.47
N ASP A 138 -22.01 8.06 20.51
CA ASP A 138 -22.54 7.88 21.85
C ASP A 138 -23.18 9.23 22.22
N GLY A 139 -24.47 9.34 21.89
CA GLY A 139 -25.31 10.46 22.25
C GLY A 139 -25.45 10.47 23.76
N GLU A 140 -24.86 11.49 24.38
CA GLU A 140 -25.27 11.98 25.71
C GLU A 140 -26.70 12.54 25.68
#